data_AF-A0A7X6NXK0-F1
#
_entry.id   AF-A0A7X6NXK0-F1
#
_cell.length_a   1.000
_cell.length_b   1.000
_cell.length_c   1.000
_cell.angle_alpha   90.00
_cell.angle_beta   90.00
_cell.angle_gamma   90.00
#
_symmetry.space_group_name_H-M   'P 1'
#
loop_
_entity.id
_entity.type
_entity.pdbx_description
1 polymer ?
#
loop_
_entity_poly.entity_id
_entity_poly.type
_entity_poly.pdbx_seq_one_letter_code
_entity_poly.pdbx_strand_id
1 'polypeptide(L)'
;VNMYHKQVKKSKSENKFAILGQELNIIIDDQLKNVFIDGNYIFGSSETEIEKYYLREAKKFISVRFERCYNLFSDLPKCSLRFRKMKTRWGVCNTKLNIVTINTELYKYDVSLIDYVIIHELCHFKEANHSPRFWNEVKKYYPNYKQARKLLKEGV
;
A
#
# COMPACT_ATOMS: atom_id res chain seq x y z
N VAL A 1 25.74 -11.40 9.63
CA VAL A 1 24.52 -11.39 10.48
C VAL A 1 24.85 -11.01 11.93
N ASN A 2 25.79 -11.67 12.62
CA ASN A 2 26.16 -11.38 14.03
C ASN A 2 26.85 -10.03 14.34
N MET A 3 27.29 -9.25 13.33
CA MET A 3 28.11 -8.05 13.57
C MET A 3 27.27 -6.79 13.85
N TYR A 4 26.07 -6.69 13.26
CA TYR A 4 25.19 -5.51 13.41
C TYR A 4 24.45 -5.47 14.75
N HIS A 5 24.19 -6.63 15.36
CA HIS A 5 23.58 -6.69 16.69
C HIS A 5 24.48 -6.07 17.78
N LYS A 6 25.80 -5.99 17.54
CA LYS A 6 26.79 -5.45 18.50
C LYS A 6 27.14 -3.98 18.29
N GLN A 7 26.65 -3.32 17.24
CA GLN A 7 27.05 -1.96 16.86
C GLN A 7 25.87 -1.02 16.53
N VAL A 8 24.67 -1.28 17.05
CA VAL A 8 23.59 -0.29 16.98
C VAL A 8 23.91 0.86 17.96
N LYS A 9 24.76 1.79 17.52
CA LYS A 9 24.74 3.15 18.07
C LYS A 9 23.33 3.67 17.79
N LYS A 10 22.55 3.85 18.86
CA LYS A 10 21.22 4.47 18.90
C LYS A 10 21.25 5.81 18.15
N SER A 11 21.07 5.81 16.83
CA SER A 11 20.70 7.02 16.11
C SER A 11 19.21 7.20 16.33
N LYS A 12 18.84 8.08 17.26
CA LYS A 12 17.48 8.57 17.43
C LYS A 12 17.06 9.29 16.15
N SER A 13 16.58 8.54 15.16
CA SER A 13 15.69 9.07 14.13
C SER A 13 14.28 8.73 14.58
N GLU A 14 13.52 9.75 14.99
CA GLU A 14 12.10 9.64 15.38
C GLU A 14 11.17 9.43 14.16
N ASN A 15 11.72 9.04 13.00
CA ASN A 15 10.93 8.77 11.81
C ASN A 15 10.32 7.36 11.89
N LYS A 16 9.08 7.30 12.39
CA LYS A 16 8.25 6.09 12.35
C LYS A 16 7.96 5.70 10.90
N PHE A 17 8.44 4.53 10.49
CA PHE A 17 8.23 3.98 9.15
C PHE A 17 7.46 2.66 9.30
N ALA A 18 6.46 2.41 8.45
CA ALA A 18 5.64 1.21 8.54
C ALA A 18 5.56 0.49 7.19
N ILE A 19 5.56 -0.85 7.23
CA ILE A 19 5.30 -1.72 6.09
C ILE A 19 4.27 -2.75 6.55
N LEU A 20 3.14 -2.83 5.83
CA LEU A 20 2.07 -3.79 6.06
C LEU A 20 1.57 -3.83 7.52
N GLY A 21 1.41 -2.66 8.15
CA GLY A 21 0.98 -2.52 9.54
C GLY A 21 2.09 -2.73 10.57
N GLN A 22 3.28 -3.15 10.16
CA GLN A 22 4.43 -3.33 11.05
C GLN A 22 5.28 -2.06 11.11
N GLU A 23 5.45 -1.52 12.31
CA GLU A 23 6.40 -0.43 12.57
C GLU A 23 7.85 -0.94 12.49
N LEU A 24 8.69 -0.18 11.78
CA LEU A 24 10.10 -0.44 11.57
C LEU A 24 10.93 0.76 12.01
N ASN A 25 12.04 0.48 12.67
CA ASN A 25 13.07 1.46 13.02
C ASN A 25 14.07 1.57 11.87
N ILE A 26 14.37 2.79 11.43
CA ILE A 26 15.34 3.03 10.37
C ILE A 26 16.77 3.04 10.95
N ILE A 27 17.66 2.26 10.35
CA ILE A 27 19.10 2.26 10.61
C ILE A 27 19.82 2.70 9.34
N ILE A 28 20.59 3.78 9.46
CA ILE A 28 21.40 4.31 8.35
C ILE A 28 22.86 3.99 8.61
N ASP A 29 23.50 3.35 7.64
CA ASP A 29 24.93 3.05 7.61
C ASP A 29 25.40 3.18 6.16
N ASP A 30 26.23 4.21 5.89
CA ASP A 30 26.69 4.58 4.56
C ASP A 30 27.55 3.49 3.88
N GLN A 31 28.04 2.51 4.64
CA GLN A 31 28.78 1.36 4.13
C GLN A 31 27.86 0.27 3.54
N LEU A 32 26.54 0.35 3.79
CA LEU A 32 25.58 -0.62 3.27
C LEU A 32 25.40 -0.48 1.76
N LYS A 33 25.54 -1.60 1.05
CA LYS A 33 25.30 -1.66 -0.41
C LYS A 33 23.85 -1.84 -0.80
N ASN A 34 23.02 -2.36 0.11
CA ASN A 34 21.63 -2.73 -0.16
C ASN A 34 20.73 -2.38 1.03
N VAL A 35 19.45 -2.18 0.74
CA VAL A 35 18.40 -2.07 1.75
C VAL A 35 17.85 -3.45 2.10
N PHE A 36 17.71 -3.75 3.38
CA PHE A 36 17.12 -5.00 3.88
C PHE A 36 16.39 -4.79 5.20
N ILE A 37 15.51 -5.73 5.52
CA ILE A 37 14.71 -5.74 6.76
C ILE A 37 15.19 -6.91 7.62
N ASP A 38 15.42 -6.67 8.90
CA ASP A 38 15.72 -7.69 9.92
C ASP A 38 14.93 -7.37 11.19
N GLY A 39 14.02 -8.26 11.58
CA GLY A 39 13.07 -8.03 12.66
C GLY A 39 12.22 -6.78 12.45
N ASN A 40 12.29 -5.84 13.38
CA ASN A 40 11.60 -4.54 13.35
C ASN A 40 12.53 -3.40 12.91
N TYR A 41 13.58 -3.70 12.15
CA TYR A 41 14.52 -2.72 11.62
C TYR A 41 14.57 -2.77 10.09
N ILE A 42 14.74 -1.61 9.48
CA ILE A 42 15.09 -1.45 8.08
C ILE A 42 16.45 -0.76 7.99
N PHE A 43 17.36 -1.39 7.26
CA PHE A 43 18.75 -0.94 7.11
C PHE A 43 18.94 -0.39 5.71
N GLY A 44 19.68 0.71 5.56
CA GLY A 44 20.05 1.26 4.26
C GLY A 44 21.16 2.30 4.36
N SER A 45 21.73 2.70 3.22
CA SER A 45 22.80 3.71 3.18
C SER A 45 22.31 5.14 3.30
N SER A 46 21.03 5.39 3.04
CA SER A 46 20.37 6.68 3.23
C SER A 46 18.85 6.51 3.28
N GLU A 47 18.14 7.52 3.78
CA GLU A 47 16.67 7.55 3.73
C GLU A 47 16.15 7.46 2.29
N THR A 48 16.85 8.08 1.34
CA THR A 48 16.51 8.04 -0.09
C THR A 48 16.55 6.61 -0.65
N GLU A 49 17.55 5.82 -0.31
CA GLU A 49 17.63 4.43 -0.74
C GLU A 49 16.53 3.57 -0.11
N ILE A 50 16.19 3.84 1.16
CA ILE A 50 15.06 3.19 1.85
C ILE A 50 13.73 3.57 1.19
N GLU A 51 13.51 4.84 0.81
CA GLU A 51 12.30 5.26 0.11
C GLU A 51 12.21 4.61 -1.28
N LYS A 52 13.32 4.51 -2.02
CA LYS A 52 13.35 3.78 -3.30
C LYS A 52 13.02 2.31 -3.13
N TYR A 53 13.59 1.65 -2.12
CA TYR A 53 13.26 0.27 -1.76
C TYR A 53 11.77 0.13 -1.45
N TYR A 54 11.24 0.99 -0.60
CA TYR A 54 9.83 1.01 -0.23
C TYR A 54 8.93 1.13 -1.46
N LEU A 55 9.19 2.11 -2.32
CA LEU A 55 8.36 2.33 -3.51
C LEU A 55 8.43 1.14 -4.46
N ARG A 56 9.58 0.48 -4.59
CA ARG A 56 9.72 -0.73 -5.39
C ARG A 56 8.89 -1.89 -4.81
N GLU A 57 9.03 -2.15 -3.52
CA GLU A 57 8.32 -3.26 -2.87
C GLU A 57 6.81 -3.00 -2.77
N ALA A 58 6.39 -1.77 -2.49
CA ALA A 58 4.99 -1.36 -2.50
C ALA A 58 4.34 -1.61 -3.87
N LYS A 59 5.00 -1.20 -4.97
CA LYS A 59 4.49 -1.43 -6.32
C LYS A 59 4.36 -2.92 -6.62
N LYS A 60 5.39 -3.72 -6.32
CA LYS A 60 5.34 -5.18 -6.52
C LYS A 60 4.20 -5.81 -5.73
N PHE A 61 4.10 -5.51 -4.44
CA PHE A 61 3.11 -6.09 -3.55
C PHE A 61 1.69 -5.69 -3.97
N ILE A 62 1.45 -4.40 -4.19
CA ILE A 62 0.14 -3.90 -4.61
C ILE A 62 -0.24 -4.46 -5.99
N SER A 63 0.70 -4.64 -6.93
CA SER A 63 0.40 -5.32 -8.20
C SER A 63 -0.14 -6.74 -7.99
N VAL A 64 0.48 -7.53 -7.10
CA VAL A 64 0.01 -8.89 -6.80
C VAL A 64 -1.38 -8.86 -6.16
N ARG A 65 -1.62 -7.92 -5.24
CA ARG A 65 -2.97 -7.72 -4.64
C ARG A 65 -3.99 -7.28 -5.68
N PHE A 66 -3.58 -6.43 -6.63
CA PHE A 66 -4.42 -5.94 -7.71
C PHE A 66 -4.89 -7.08 -8.60
N GLU A 67 -3.99 -7.91 -9.10
CA GLU A 67 -4.35 -9.07 -9.92
C GLU A 67 -5.30 -10.01 -9.17
N ARG A 68 -5.02 -10.29 -7.89
CA ARG A 68 -5.90 -11.11 -7.05
C ARG A 68 -7.32 -10.52 -6.96
N CYS A 69 -7.44 -9.22 -6.69
CA CYS A 69 -8.74 -8.56 -6.57
C CYS A 69 -9.45 -8.41 -7.91
N TYR A 70 -8.72 -8.09 -8.97
CA TYR A 70 -9.24 -7.97 -10.33
C TYR A 70 -9.89 -9.28 -10.79
N ASN A 71 -9.23 -10.41 -10.51
CA ASN A 71 -9.74 -11.75 -10.83
C ASN A 71 -10.98 -12.18 -10.02
N LEU A 72 -11.43 -11.41 -9.03
CA LEU A 72 -12.73 -11.64 -8.38
C LEU A 72 -13.90 -11.21 -9.27
N PHE A 73 -13.64 -10.35 -10.26
CA PHE A 73 -14.67 -9.83 -11.16
C PHE A 73 -14.57 -10.54 -12.51
N SER A 74 -15.72 -11.02 -13.01
CA SER A 74 -15.79 -11.69 -14.31
C SER A 74 -16.04 -10.74 -15.48
N ASP A 75 -16.42 -9.49 -15.20
CA ASP A 75 -17.08 -8.57 -16.13
C ASP A 75 -16.43 -7.17 -16.19
N LEU A 76 -15.17 -7.03 -15.77
CA LEU A 76 -14.46 -5.75 -15.85
C LEU A 76 -13.74 -5.56 -17.19
N PRO A 77 -13.64 -4.31 -17.68
CA PRO A 77 -12.78 -4.02 -18.82
C PRO A 77 -11.32 -4.24 -18.45
N LYS A 78 -10.51 -4.64 -19.44
CA LYS A 78 -9.05 -4.62 -19.29
C LYS A 78 -8.61 -3.21 -18.91
N CYS A 79 -7.91 -3.09 -17.80
CA CYS A 79 -7.45 -1.82 -17.26
C CYS A 79 -5.96 -1.85 -16.95
N SER A 80 -5.38 -0.66 -16.82
CA SER A 80 -3.99 -0.48 -16.41
C SER A 80 -3.91 -0.05 -14.96
N LEU A 81 -2.91 -0.58 -14.25
CA LEU A 81 -2.57 -0.17 -12.89
C LEU A 81 -1.49 0.91 -12.93
N ARG A 82 -1.71 2.00 -12.18
CA ARG A 82 -0.73 3.06 -11.93
C ARG A 82 -0.52 3.26 -10.44
N PHE A 83 0.62 3.86 -10.10
CA PHE A 83 1.01 4.13 -8.74
C PHE A 83 1.34 5.61 -8.56
N ARG A 84 0.87 6.22 -7.48
CA ARG A 84 1.18 7.61 -7.15
C ARG A 84 1.11 7.82 -5.64
N LYS A 85 2.06 8.54 -5.06
CA LYS A 85 1.91 9.07 -3.70
C LYS A 85 0.86 10.19 -3.70
N MET A 86 -0.24 10.01 -2.96
CA MET A 86 -1.36 10.96 -2.91
C MET A 86 -1.59 11.46 -1.48
N LYS A 87 -2.02 12.72 -1.34
CA LYS A 87 -2.28 13.35 -0.04
C LYS A 87 -3.71 13.18 0.48
N THR A 88 -4.69 13.13 -0.43
CA THR A 88 -6.12 13.25 -0.08
C THR A 88 -6.95 12.03 -0.41
N ARG A 89 -6.36 11.03 -1.11
CA ARG A 89 -7.07 9.85 -1.60
C ARG A 89 -6.19 8.61 -1.53
N TRP A 90 -6.82 7.46 -1.36
CA TRP A 90 -6.15 6.16 -1.37
C TRP A 90 -6.11 5.52 -2.76
N GLY A 91 -7.03 5.92 -3.64
CA GLY A 91 -7.07 5.48 -5.03
C GLY A 91 -7.90 6.43 -5.91
N VAL A 92 -7.88 6.16 -7.21
CA VAL A 92 -8.81 6.73 -8.19
C VAL A 92 -8.92 5.81 -9.40
N CYS A 93 -10.15 5.59 -9.86
CA CYS A 93 -10.44 4.97 -11.15
C CYS A 93 -10.84 6.02 -12.20
N ASN A 94 -10.13 6.05 -13.32
CA ASN A 94 -10.55 6.76 -14.52
C ASN A 94 -11.19 5.75 -15.49
N THR A 95 -12.52 5.69 -15.47
CA THR A 95 -13.31 4.74 -16.27
C THR A 95 -13.21 5.01 -17.77
N LYS A 96 -13.00 6.26 -18.20
CA LYS A 96 -12.85 6.60 -19.63
C LYS A 96 -11.54 6.08 -20.22
N LEU A 97 -10.48 6.06 -19.41
CA LEU A 97 -9.15 5.62 -19.84
C LEU A 97 -8.82 4.18 -19.41
N ASN A 98 -9.72 3.52 -18.68
CA ASN A 98 -9.49 2.22 -18.04
C ASN A 98 -8.20 2.21 -17.21
N ILE A 99 -8.06 3.17 -16.29
CA ILE A 99 -6.88 3.31 -15.44
C ILE A 99 -7.29 3.32 -13.98
N VAL A 100 -6.75 2.39 -13.20
CA VAL A 100 -6.82 2.41 -11.75
C VAL A 100 -5.48 2.92 -11.22
N THR A 101 -5.51 3.98 -10.42
CA THR A 101 -4.30 4.50 -9.75
C THR A 101 -4.41 4.25 -8.25
N ILE A 102 -3.44 3.54 -7.68
CA ILE A 102 -3.40 3.20 -6.26
C ILE A 102 -2.32 4.02 -5.54
N ASN A 103 -2.62 4.46 -4.32
CA ASN A 103 -1.68 5.20 -3.48
C ASN A 103 -0.63 4.27 -2.87
N THR A 104 0.66 4.53 -3.10
CA THR A 104 1.77 3.73 -2.53
C THR A 104 1.87 3.83 -1.02
N GLU A 105 1.27 4.85 -0.40
CA GLU A 105 1.17 4.97 1.06
C GLU A 105 0.30 3.87 1.68
N LEU A 106 -0.55 3.20 0.89
CA LEU A 106 -1.31 2.04 1.37
C LEU A 106 -0.43 0.88 1.83
N TYR A 107 0.81 0.80 1.35
CA TYR A 107 1.74 -0.25 1.76
C TYR A 107 2.21 -0.10 3.22
N LYS A 108 1.86 0.99 3.91
CA LYS A 108 2.02 1.14 5.36
C LYS A 108 0.94 0.41 6.17
N TYR A 109 -0.20 0.12 5.57
CA TYR A 109 -1.38 -0.40 6.23
C TYR A 109 -1.52 -1.91 6.03
N ASP A 110 -2.40 -2.53 6.81
CA ASP A 110 -2.75 -3.94 6.68
C ASP A 110 -3.14 -4.30 5.24
N VAL A 111 -2.75 -5.51 4.83
CA VAL A 111 -3.04 -6.07 3.51
C VAL A 111 -4.53 -6.00 3.17
N SER A 112 -5.39 -6.19 4.16
CA SER A 112 -6.85 -6.14 3.99
C SER A 112 -7.37 -4.76 3.60
N LEU A 113 -6.69 -3.67 3.99
CA LEU A 113 -7.03 -2.30 3.62
C LEU A 113 -6.57 -1.98 2.20
N ILE A 114 -5.44 -2.55 1.78
CA ILE A 114 -4.95 -2.48 0.39
C ILE A 114 -6.00 -3.12 -0.54
N ASP A 115 -6.45 -4.34 -0.23
CA ASP A 115 -7.47 -5.03 -1.01
C ASP A 115 -8.78 -4.25 -1.07
N TYR A 116 -9.23 -3.70 0.07
CA TYR A 116 -10.44 -2.89 0.12
C TYR A 116 -10.37 -1.71 -0.84
N VAL A 117 -9.26 -0.96 -0.86
CA VAL A 117 -9.13 0.19 -1.77
C VAL A 117 -9.09 -0.26 -3.22
N ILE A 118 -8.39 -1.34 -3.54
CA ILE A 118 -8.38 -1.88 -4.90
C ILE A 118 -9.79 -2.27 -5.35
N ILE A 119 -10.53 -3.02 -4.53
CA ILE A 119 -11.91 -3.42 -4.80
C ILE A 119 -12.81 -2.19 -4.97
N HIS A 120 -12.63 -1.17 -4.13
CA HIS A 120 -13.35 0.10 -4.22
C HIS A 120 -13.15 0.75 -5.60
N GLU A 121 -11.90 0.88 -6.05
CA GLU A 121 -11.60 1.48 -7.35
C GLU A 121 -12.11 0.62 -8.52
N LEU A 122 -12.02 -0.71 -8.42
CA LEU A 122 -12.55 -1.61 -9.44
C LEU A 122 -14.09 -1.52 -9.56
N CYS A 123 -14.80 -1.33 -8.45
CA CYS A 123 -16.26 -1.15 -8.48
C CYS A 123 -16.68 0.12 -9.24
N HIS A 124 -15.81 1.12 -9.38
CA HIS A 124 -16.11 2.31 -10.17
C HIS A 124 -16.30 2.04 -11.67
N PHE A 125 -15.82 0.91 -12.20
CA PHE A 125 -16.14 0.48 -13.57
C PHE A 125 -17.62 0.11 -13.75
N LYS A 126 -18.32 -0.26 -12.68
CA LYS A 126 -19.75 -0.61 -12.71
C LYS A 126 -20.63 0.55 -12.27
N GLU A 127 -20.21 1.29 -11.25
CA GLU A 127 -20.98 2.39 -10.67
C GLU A 127 -20.06 3.61 -10.41
N ALA A 128 -20.26 4.70 -11.16
CA ALA A 128 -19.34 5.84 -11.15
C ALA A 128 -19.41 6.72 -9.90
N ASN A 129 -20.49 6.64 -9.12
CA ASN A 129 -20.71 7.45 -7.92
C ASN A 129 -20.88 6.58 -6.68
N HIS A 130 -20.71 7.14 -5.49
CA HIS A 130 -20.85 6.41 -4.21
C HIS A 130 -22.32 6.20 -3.79
N SER A 131 -23.21 5.87 -4.74
CA SER A 131 -24.61 5.56 -4.49
C SER A 131 -24.80 4.26 -3.69
N PRO A 132 -26.02 3.97 -3.20
CA PRO A 132 -26.31 2.66 -2.59
C PRO A 132 -25.95 1.47 -3.50
N ARG A 133 -26.08 1.61 -4.82
CA ARG A 133 -25.71 0.56 -5.79
C ARG A 133 -24.21 0.29 -5.77
N PHE A 134 -23.39 1.33 -5.76
CA PHE A 134 -21.95 1.22 -5.62
C PHE A 134 -21.55 0.49 -4.33
N TRP A 135 -22.12 0.88 -3.19
CA TRP A 135 -21.78 0.22 -1.92
C TRP A 135 -22.25 -1.22 -1.85
N ASN A 136 -23.37 -1.55 -2.51
CA ASN A 136 -23.80 -2.93 -2.67
C ASN A 136 -22.81 -3.74 -3.51
N GLU A 137 -22.24 -3.15 -4.56
CA GLU A 137 -21.19 -3.79 -5.36
C GLU A 137 -19.92 -4.04 -4.54
N VAL A 138 -19.42 -3.03 -3.83
CA VAL A 138 -18.26 -3.18 -2.94
C VAL A 138 -18.49 -4.28 -1.90
N LYS A 139 -19.69 -4.33 -1.30
CA LYS A 139 -20.04 -5.33 -0.26
C LYS A 139 -19.98 -6.77 -0.78
N LYS A 140 -20.25 -7.01 -2.07
CA LYS A 140 -20.17 -8.37 -2.66
C LYS A 140 -18.76 -8.95 -2.57
N TYR A 141 -17.75 -8.11 -2.76
CA TYR A 141 -16.35 -8.53 -2.81
C TYR A 141 -15.60 -8.26 -1.50
N TYR A 142 -16.06 -7.29 -0.71
CA TYR A 142 -15.50 -6.97 0.60
C TYR A 142 -16.63 -6.68 1.61
N PRO A 143 -17.18 -7.71 2.27
CA PRO A 143 -18.35 -7.55 3.16
C PRO A 143 -18.15 -6.56 4.31
N ASN A 144 -16.93 -6.46 4.84
CA ASN A 144 -16.57 -5.62 5.98
C ASN A 144 -16.15 -4.18 5.58
N TYR A 145 -16.58 -3.70 4.41
CA TYR A 145 -16.08 -2.44 3.84
C TYR A 145 -16.29 -1.22 4.75
N LYS A 146 -17.34 -1.24 5.57
CA LYS A 146 -17.63 -0.15 6.52
C LYS A 146 -16.50 0.01 7.56
N GLN A 147 -15.94 -1.09 8.04
CA GLN A 147 -14.82 -1.06 8.98
C GLN A 147 -13.54 -0.57 8.28
N ALA A 148 -13.25 -1.08 7.08
CA ALA A 148 -12.09 -0.64 6.30
C ALA A 148 -12.13 0.88 6.00
N ARG A 149 -13.32 1.42 5.67
CA ARG A 149 -13.53 2.87 5.52
C ARG A 149 -13.24 3.65 6.79
N LYS A 150 -13.68 3.13 7.93
CA LYS A 150 -13.47 3.77 9.23
C LYS A 150 -11.96 3.85 9.51
N LEU A 151 -11.25 2.73 9.41
CA LEU A 151 -9.80 2.65 9.63
C LEU A 151 -9.00 3.60 8.72
N LEU A 152 -9.34 3.65 7.43
CA LEU A 152 -8.66 4.53 6.46
C LEU A 152 -9.00 6.02 6.60
N LYS A 153 -10.11 6.36 7.28
CA LYS A 153 -10.50 7.74 7.57
C LYS A 153 -9.87 8.24 8.87
N GLU A 154 -9.86 7.39 9.88
CA GLU A 154 -9.28 7.69 11.18
C GLU A 154 -7.75 7.74 11.10
N GLY A 155 -7.16 7.15 10.05
CA GLY A 155 -5.73 7.08 9.86
C GLY A 155 -5.15 6.24 10.98
N VAL A 156 -5.24 4.91 10.83
CA VAL A 156 -4.70 3.94 11.80
C VAL A 156 -3.36 4.40 12.35
#